data_AF-A0A969F370-F1
#
_entry.id   AF-A0A969F370-F1
#
_cell.length_a   1.000
_cell.length_b   1.000
_cell.length_c   1.000
_cell.angle_alpha   90.00
_cell.angle_beta   90.00
_cell.angle_gamma   90.00
#
_symmetry.space_group_name_H-M   'P 1'
#
loop_
_entity.id
_entity.type
_entity.pdbx_description
1 polymer ?
#
loop_
_entity_poly.entity_id
_entity_poly.type
_entity_poly.pdbx_seq_one_letter_code
_entity_poly.pdbx_strand_id
1 'polypeptide(L)'
;MQTVALTVGYGTVGQQMLEMHHSVPVGVGLIGKVAASGKSILRANLVGDPDHRMNPLLPATKGELAVPIKLGEEVLGVLDVQSDQTGALTENDQLVLEGLCGQVAVAIEGTILRQEMESRLRELNVLQRQMTREGWRDYHEHRPDTAGYQYSQTGVQSLERGVWPQTNGRAVKANGKGRVIAVAVRP
;
A
#
# COMPACT_ATOMS: atom_id res chain seq x y z
N MET A 1 17.73 17.07 -8.16
CA MET A 1 18.20 17.14 -6.75
C MET A 1 17.12 16.49 -5.91
N GLN A 2 17.45 15.56 -5.00
CA GLN A 2 16.44 14.89 -4.17
C GLN A 2 15.86 15.87 -3.14
N THR A 3 14.57 15.79 -2.87
CA THR A 3 13.84 16.70 -1.97
C THR A 3 12.97 15.93 -0.99
N VAL A 4 12.77 16.50 0.20
CA VAL A 4 11.76 16.10 1.18
C VAL A 4 10.50 16.92 0.92
N ALA A 5 9.43 16.28 0.47
CA ALA A 5 8.15 16.95 0.21
C ALA A 5 7.25 16.91 1.45
N LEU A 6 6.60 18.02 1.75
CA LEU A 6 5.59 18.07 2.80
C LEU A 6 4.39 17.20 2.39
N THR A 7 4.10 16.18 3.19
CA THR A 7 2.97 15.26 2.94
C THR A 7 1.82 15.50 3.92
N VAL A 8 2.13 15.99 5.12
CA VAL A 8 1.15 16.35 6.16
C VAL A 8 1.62 17.62 6.85
N GLY A 9 0.71 18.57 7.05
CA GLY A 9 0.96 19.79 7.82
C GLY A 9 -0.24 20.10 8.72
N TYR A 10 0.01 20.60 9.93
CA TYR A 10 -1.04 20.96 10.89
C TYR A 10 -1.35 22.46 10.87
N GLY A 11 -2.60 22.81 11.17
CA GLY A 11 -3.08 24.19 11.20
C GLY A 11 -3.20 24.82 9.81
N THR A 12 -3.56 26.11 9.80
CA THR A 12 -3.77 26.88 8.55
C THR A 12 -2.49 27.01 7.73
N VAL A 13 -1.34 27.18 8.40
CA VAL A 13 -0.03 27.25 7.74
C VAL A 13 0.33 25.91 7.09
N GLY A 14 0.11 24.79 7.78
CA GLY A 14 0.36 23.47 7.22
C GLY A 14 -0.48 23.20 5.96
N GLN A 15 -1.75 23.58 5.97
CA GLN A 15 -2.63 23.47 4.80
C GLN A 15 -2.12 24.31 3.62
N GLN A 16 -1.75 25.58 3.86
CA GLN A 16 -1.18 26.45 2.82
C GLN A 16 0.11 25.86 2.24
N MET A 17 1.00 25.33 3.09
CA MET A 17 2.24 24.71 2.61
C MET A 17 2.00 23.45 1.76
N LEU A 18 0.96 22.67 2.07
CA LEU A 18 0.55 21.52 1.25
C LEU A 18 0.03 21.97 -0.12
N GLU A 19 -0.83 22.99 -0.18
CA GLU A 19 -1.34 23.54 -1.44
C GLU A 19 -0.20 24.06 -2.34
N MET A 20 0.82 24.67 -1.73
CA MET A 20 2.01 25.14 -2.44
C MET A 20 3.01 24.02 -2.81
N HIS A 21 2.70 22.75 -2.51
CA HIS A 21 3.60 21.61 -2.74
C HIS A 21 4.99 21.85 -2.13
N HIS A 22 5.01 22.38 -0.90
CA HIS A 22 6.24 22.77 -0.23
C HIS A 22 7.22 21.59 -0.13
N SER A 23 8.49 21.83 -0.46
CA SER A 23 9.55 20.84 -0.36
C SER A 23 10.89 21.48 -0.03
N VAL A 24 11.76 20.70 0.61
CA VAL A 24 13.09 21.11 1.04
C VAL A 24 14.14 20.20 0.39
N PRO A 25 15.23 20.71 -0.19
CA PRO A 25 16.30 19.86 -0.72
C PRO A 25 16.96 19.02 0.38
N VAL A 26 17.26 17.76 0.08
CA VAL A 26 18.03 16.90 0.99
C VAL A 26 19.41 17.52 1.25
N GLY A 27 19.84 17.49 2.51
CA GLY A 27 21.08 18.11 3.00
C GLY A 27 20.98 19.62 3.29
N VAL A 28 19.86 20.28 2.98
CA VAL A 28 19.70 21.73 3.16
C VAL A 28 18.74 22.04 4.31
N GLY A 29 19.17 22.94 5.20
CA GLY A 29 18.41 23.27 6.41
C GLY A 29 18.32 22.11 7.40
N LEU A 30 17.62 22.31 8.51
CA LEU A 30 17.49 21.26 9.55
C LEU A 30 16.81 20.02 8.98
N ILE A 31 15.63 20.18 8.39
CA ILE A 31 14.83 19.08 7.79
C ILE A 31 15.66 18.29 6.76
N GLY A 32 16.31 18.97 5.82
CA GLY A 32 17.11 18.32 4.78
C GLY A 32 18.32 17.60 5.35
N LYS A 33 18.98 18.15 6.38
CA LYS A 33 20.10 17.49 7.07
C LYS A 33 19.65 16.24 7.81
N VAL A 34 18.53 16.29 8.53
CA VAL A 34 17.96 15.11 9.19
C VAL A 34 17.63 14.02 8.16
N ALA A 35 17.04 14.40 7.02
CA ALA A 35 16.75 13.46 5.94
C ALA A 35 18.02 12.81 5.37
N ALA A 36 19.12 13.56 5.28
CA ALA A 36 20.40 13.05 4.78
C ALA A 36 21.15 12.20 5.81
N SER A 37 21.11 12.56 7.10
CA SER A 37 21.93 11.95 8.14
C SER A 37 21.22 10.90 8.97
N GLY A 38 19.88 10.85 8.95
CA GLY A 38 19.08 9.96 9.80
C GLY A 38 19.25 10.22 11.30
N LYS A 39 19.66 11.44 11.67
CA LYS A 39 19.90 11.87 13.06
C LYS A 39 19.06 13.10 13.36
N SER A 40 18.35 13.08 14.49
CA SER A 40 17.54 14.22 14.93
C SER A 40 18.39 15.47 15.15
N ILE A 41 17.79 16.63 14.91
CA ILE A 41 18.42 17.93 15.16
C ILE A 41 17.45 18.75 16.01
N LEU A 42 17.88 19.06 17.24
CA LEU A 42 17.25 20.06 18.10
C LEU A 42 18.00 21.38 17.99
N ARG A 43 17.24 22.47 17.78
CA ARG A 43 17.68 23.85 17.95
C ARG A 43 16.71 24.58 18.84
N ALA A 44 17.07 24.68 20.12
CA ALA A 44 16.29 25.43 21.11
C ALA A 44 16.28 26.95 20.84
N ASN A 45 17.26 27.45 20.09
CA ASN A 45 17.34 28.85 19.65
C ASN A 45 17.90 28.92 18.22
N LEU A 46 17.13 29.51 17.30
CA LEU A 46 17.49 29.65 15.89
C LEU A 46 18.16 30.99 15.55
N VAL A 47 18.28 31.91 16.52
CA VAL A 47 18.91 33.21 16.29
C VAL A 47 20.37 33.02 15.87
N GLY A 48 20.67 33.39 14.62
CA GLY A 48 22.01 33.29 14.04
C GLY A 48 22.43 31.88 13.63
N ASP A 49 21.52 30.89 13.65
CA ASP A 49 21.82 29.54 13.20
C ASP A 49 21.99 29.54 11.66
N PRO A 50 23.15 29.08 11.13
CA PRO A 50 23.43 29.10 9.69
C PRO A 50 22.56 28.13 8.88
N ASP A 51 21.97 27.14 9.53
CA ASP A 51 21.08 26.16 8.93
C ASP A 51 19.60 26.55 9.04
N HIS A 52 19.28 27.61 9.80
CA HIS A 52 17.92 28.10 9.90
C HIS A 52 17.45 28.66 8.55
N ARG A 53 16.44 28.00 7.97
CA ARG A 53 15.77 28.44 6.75
C ARG A 53 14.44 29.06 7.14
N MET A 54 14.41 30.39 7.24
CA MET A 54 13.19 31.11 7.59
C MET A 54 12.07 30.78 6.60
N ASN A 55 10.97 30.24 7.12
CA ASN A 55 9.75 30.07 6.35
C ASN A 55 8.92 31.36 6.49
N PRO A 56 8.58 32.06 5.39
CA PRO A 56 7.78 33.29 5.46
C PRO A 56 6.41 33.11 6.12
N LEU A 57 5.87 31.88 6.14
CA LEU A 57 4.60 31.55 6.79
C LEU A 57 4.75 31.31 8.29
N LEU A 58 5.98 31.16 8.80
CA LEU A 58 6.31 30.95 10.21
C LEU A 58 7.43 31.92 10.65
N PRO A 59 7.22 33.25 10.53
CA PRO A 59 8.27 34.23 10.81
C PRO A 59 8.63 34.34 12.29
N ALA A 60 7.77 33.81 13.18
CA ALA A 60 7.96 33.85 14.61
C ALA A 60 8.75 32.64 15.16
N THR A 61 9.13 31.67 14.31
CA THR A 61 9.84 30.45 14.74
C THR A 61 11.18 30.80 15.40
N LYS A 62 11.35 30.38 16.66
CA LYS A 62 12.56 30.57 17.47
C LYS A 62 13.21 29.26 17.89
N GLY A 63 12.48 28.15 17.90
CA GLY A 63 13.00 26.83 18.15
C GLY A 63 12.44 25.82 17.14
N GLU A 64 13.24 24.82 16.79
CA GLU A 64 12.89 23.77 15.83
C GLU A 64 13.49 22.44 16.26
N LEU A 65 12.73 21.37 16.08
CA LEU A 65 13.11 20.00 16.34
C LEU A 65 12.67 19.15 15.15
N ALA A 66 13.65 18.67 14.39
CA ALA A 66 13.45 17.76 13.27
C ALA A 66 13.89 16.34 13.68
N VAL A 67 13.00 15.37 13.51
CA VAL A 67 13.18 13.97 13.93
C VAL A 67 12.95 13.04 12.73
N PRO A 68 13.86 12.10 12.44
CA PRO A 68 13.69 11.17 11.32
C PRO A 68 12.65 10.10 11.65
N ILE A 69 11.76 9.82 10.70
CA ILE A 69 10.94 8.61 10.67
C ILE A 69 11.73 7.60 9.86
N LYS A 70 12.33 6.59 10.51
CA LYS A 70 13.27 5.68 9.85
C LYS A 70 13.08 4.22 10.25
N LEU A 71 13.40 3.33 9.31
CA LEU A 71 13.44 1.88 9.50
C LEU A 71 14.88 1.40 9.29
N GLY A 72 15.54 0.98 10.36
CA GLY A 72 16.99 0.76 10.34
C GLY A 72 17.73 2.05 9.95
N GLU A 73 18.48 1.99 8.85
CA GLU A 73 19.22 3.13 8.29
C GLU A 73 18.42 3.93 7.24
N GLU A 74 17.27 3.42 6.80
CA GLU A 74 16.46 4.07 5.76
C GLU A 74 15.53 5.13 6.36
N VAL A 75 15.68 6.38 5.91
CA VAL A 75 14.79 7.49 6.30
C VAL A 75 13.56 7.52 5.40
N LEU A 76 12.40 7.21 5.97
CA LEU A 76 11.09 7.24 5.30
C LEU A 76 10.49 8.66 5.27
N GLY A 77 10.89 9.51 6.20
CA GLY A 77 10.42 10.90 6.30
C GLY A 77 11.04 11.66 7.47
N VAL A 78 10.59 12.90 7.67
CA VAL A 78 11.02 13.75 8.79
C VAL A 78 9.78 14.38 9.43
N LEU A 79 9.67 14.26 10.75
CA LEU A 79 8.75 15.04 11.57
C LEU A 79 9.45 16.34 11.94
N ASP A 80 8.82 17.47 11.62
CA ASP A 80 9.31 18.81 11.98
C ASP A 80 8.36 19.47 12.99
N VAL A 81 8.91 19.97 14.09
CA VAL A 81 8.17 20.67 15.16
C VAL A 81 8.83 22.01 15.42
N GLN A 82 8.03 23.08 15.40
CA GLN A 82 8.50 24.45 15.55
C GLN A 82 7.81 25.13 16.73
N SER A 83 8.53 26.06 17.38
CA SER A 83 8.01 26.90 18.45
C SER A 83 8.38 28.36 18.23
N ASP A 84 7.48 29.26 18.60
CA ASP A 84 7.69 30.72 18.64
C ASP A 84 8.40 31.21 19.93
N GLN A 85 8.73 30.26 20.81
CA GLN A 85 9.40 30.50 22.09
C GLN A 85 10.78 29.83 22.09
N THR A 86 11.81 30.61 22.41
CA THR A 86 13.17 30.11 22.61
C THR A 86 13.20 29.17 23.81
N GLY A 87 13.83 28.01 23.66
CA GLY A 87 13.98 27.03 24.73
C GLY A 87 12.75 26.18 25.04
N ALA A 88 11.66 26.32 24.27
CA ALA A 88 10.44 25.55 24.50
C ALA A 88 10.54 24.07 24.09
N LEU A 89 11.46 23.75 23.17
CA LEU A 89 11.77 22.38 22.74
C LEU A 89 13.04 21.90 23.43
N THR A 90 12.95 20.74 24.07
CA THR A 90 13.98 20.18 24.95
C THR A 90 14.47 18.82 24.46
N GLU A 91 15.56 18.32 25.05
CA GLU A 91 16.06 16.96 24.79
C GLU A 91 15.05 15.89 25.20
N ASN A 92 14.21 16.16 26.20
CA ASN A 92 13.13 15.25 26.59
C ASN A 92 12.06 15.16 25.50
N ASP A 93 11.71 16.28 24.86
CA ASP A 93 10.79 16.28 23.71
C ASP A 93 11.38 15.51 22.55
N GLN A 94 12.68 15.67 22.28
CA GLN A 94 13.39 14.89 21.28
C GLN A 94 13.29 13.39 21.56
N LEU A 95 13.58 12.94 22.79
CA LEU A 95 13.50 11.52 23.14
C LEU A 95 12.10 10.94 22.94
N VAL A 96 11.06 11.67 23.37
CA VAL A 96 9.67 11.26 23.21
C VAL A 96 9.29 11.17 21.73
N LEU A 97 9.64 12.18 20.93
CA LEU A 97 9.32 12.23 19.51
C LEU A 97 10.12 11.21 18.69
N GLU A 98 11.36 10.90 19.07
CA GLU A 98 12.13 9.80 18.48
C GLU A 98 11.44 8.45 18.70
N GLY A 99 10.95 8.19 19.93
CA GLY A 99 10.16 7.01 20.23
C GLY A 99 8.86 6.92 19.42
N LEU A 100 8.15 8.04 19.27
CA LEU A 100 6.94 8.13 18.46
C LEU A 100 7.24 7.90 16.97
N CYS A 101 8.26 8.55 16.42
CA CYS A 101 8.67 8.38 15.02
C CYS A 101 9.10 6.94 14.72
N GLY A 102 9.71 6.25 15.69
CA GLY A 102 9.99 4.81 15.59
C GLY A 102 8.71 3.98 15.43
N GLN A 103 7.66 4.24 16.22
CA GLN A 103 6.38 3.55 16.08
C GLN A 103 5.68 3.86 14.75
N VAL A 104 5.75 5.12 14.30
CA VAL A 104 5.23 5.54 13.00
C VAL A 104 5.95 4.80 11.86
N ALA A 105 7.27 4.65 11.94
CA ALA A 105 8.04 3.92 10.92
C ALA A 105 7.59 2.45 10.80
N VAL A 106 7.38 1.77 11.92
CA VAL A 106 6.86 0.38 11.94
C VAL A 106 5.46 0.30 11.32
N ALA A 107 4.58 1.26 11.60
CA ALA A 107 3.24 1.29 11.02
C ALA A 107 3.26 1.53 9.49
N ILE A 108 4.19 2.37 9.01
CA ILE A 108 4.41 2.60 7.58
C ILE A 108 4.92 1.32 6.91
N GLU A 109 5.92 0.65 7.49
CA GLU A 109 6.45 -0.62 6.98
C GLU A 109 5.35 -1.67 6.82
N GLY A 110 4.53 -1.87 7.86
CA GLY A 110 3.41 -2.81 7.80
C GLY A 110 2.40 -2.48 6.69
N THR A 111 2.19 -1.19 6.41
CA THR A 111 1.31 -0.75 5.32
C THR A 111 1.91 -1.05 3.95
N ILE A 112 3.21 -0.79 3.76
CA ILE A 112 3.94 -1.09 2.52
C ILE A 112 3.93 -2.59 2.25
N LEU A 113 4.30 -3.41 3.23
CA LEU A 113 4.31 -4.87 3.10
C LEU A 113 2.94 -5.45 2.76
N ARG A 114 1.87 -4.91 3.35
CA ARG A 114 0.50 -5.31 3.02
C ARG A 114 0.15 -4.95 1.58
N GLN A 115 0.49 -3.74 1.12
CA GLN A 115 0.23 -3.29 -0.26
C GLN A 115 0.97 -4.16 -1.29
N GLU A 116 2.22 -4.54 -0.99
CA GLU A 116 2.99 -5.46 -1.83
C GLU A 116 2.34 -6.84 -1.90
N MET A 117 1.93 -7.39 -0.76
CA MET A 117 1.22 -8.67 -0.70
C MET A 117 -0.06 -8.65 -1.54
N GLU A 118 -0.87 -7.60 -1.39
CA GLU A 118 -2.09 -7.42 -2.18
C GLU A 118 -1.79 -7.30 -3.68
N SER A 119 -0.68 -6.68 -4.07
CA SER A 119 -0.27 -6.61 -5.48
C SER A 119 0.09 -7.99 -6.03
N ARG A 120 0.90 -8.75 -5.30
CA ARG A 120 1.28 -10.12 -5.69
C ARG A 120 0.06 -11.04 -5.81
N LEU A 121 -0.90 -10.93 -4.89
CA LEU A 121 -2.15 -11.68 -4.98
C LEU A 121 -2.98 -11.29 -6.21
N ARG A 122 -3.01 -10.00 -6.59
CA ARG A 122 -3.69 -9.56 -7.83
C ARG A 122 -3.03 -10.18 -9.06
N GLU A 123 -1.70 -10.17 -9.14
CA GLU A 123 -0.94 -10.76 -10.25
C GLU A 123 -1.20 -12.26 -10.39
N LEU A 124 -1.12 -13.01 -9.28
CA LEU A 124 -1.43 -14.44 -9.28
C LEU A 124 -2.86 -14.74 -9.74
N ASN A 125 -3.83 -13.95 -9.29
CA ASN A 125 -5.22 -14.11 -9.71
C ASN A 125 -5.43 -13.85 -11.21
N VAL A 126 -4.70 -12.89 -11.79
CA VAL A 126 -4.75 -12.62 -13.24
C VAL A 126 -4.19 -13.80 -14.02
N LEU A 127 -3.02 -14.32 -13.63
CA LEU A 127 -2.40 -15.49 -14.26
C LEU A 127 -3.27 -16.74 -14.12
N GLN A 128 -3.81 -17.00 -12.94
CA GLN A 128 -4.71 -18.15 -12.71
C GLN A 128 -5.96 -18.07 -13.60
N ARG A 129 -6.55 -16.88 -13.77
CA ARG A 129 -7.70 -16.70 -14.68
C ARG A 129 -7.33 -16.95 -16.14
N GLN A 130 -6.14 -16.55 -16.57
CA GLN A 130 -5.65 -16.83 -17.93
C GLN A 130 -5.45 -18.33 -18.14
N MET A 131 -4.70 -19.00 -17.26
CA MET A 131 -4.50 -20.45 -17.34
C MET A 131 -5.80 -21.24 -17.27
N THR A 132 -6.75 -20.82 -16.42
CA THR A 132 -8.07 -21.44 -16.34
C THR A 132 -8.80 -21.30 -17.68
N ARG A 133 -8.79 -20.11 -18.29
CA ARG A 133 -9.41 -19.87 -19.60
C ARG A 133 -8.75 -20.67 -20.71
N GLU A 134 -7.43 -20.72 -20.74
CA GLU A 134 -6.66 -21.48 -21.73
C GLU A 134 -6.90 -22.98 -21.58
N GLY A 135 -6.85 -23.51 -20.35
CA GLY A 135 -7.17 -24.90 -20.07
C GLY A 135 -8.60 -25.27 -20.45
N TRP A 136 -9.58 -24.40 -20.21
CA TRP A 136 -10.95 -24.61 -20.69
C TRP A 136 -11.07 -24.54 -22.22
N ARG A 137 -10.31 -23.67 -22.88
CA ARG A 137 -10.30 -23.56 -24.34
C ARG A 137 -9.68 -24.80 -24.97
N ASP A 138 -8.51 -25.21 -24.49
CA ASP A 138 -7.79 -26.41 -24.92
C ASP A 138 -8.64 -27.67 -24.72
N TYR A 139 -9.26 -27.78 -23.54
CA TYR A 139 -10.22 -28.84 -23.24
C TYR A 139 -11.39 -28.89 -24.24
N HIS A 140 -11.90 -27.74 -24.68
CA HIS A 140 -12.97 -27.65 -25.67
C HIS A 140 -12.52 -27.93 -27.10
N GLU A 141 -11.28 -27.59 -27.46
CA GLU A 141 -10.71 -27.77 -28.81
C GLU A 141 -10.24 -29.23 -29.04
N HIS A 142 -9.73 -29.91 -28.02
CA HIS A 142 -9.10 -31.23 -28.16
C HIS A 142 -9.96 -32.42 -27.68
N ARG A 143 -11.23 -32.22 -27.31
CA ARG A 143 -12.13 -33.34 -26.94
C ARG A 143 -12.96 -33.88 -28.12
N PRO A 144 -12.99 -35.21 -28.32
CA PRO A 144 -13.96 -35.85 -29.18
C PRO A 144 -15.35 -35.81 -28.51
N ASP A 145 -16.31 -35.24 -29.23
CA ASP A 145 -17.77 -35.41 -29.15
C ASP A 145 -18.48 -35.66 -27.81
N THR A 146 -17.93 -35.17 -26.70
CA THR A 146 -18.48 -35.40 -25.36
C THR A 146 -19.56 -34.37 -25.05
N ALA A 147 -20.81 -34.80 -24.85
CA ALA A 147 -21.95 -33.90 -24.63
C ALA A 147 -22.18 -33.53 -23.16
N GLY A 148 -21.55 -34.25 -22.22
CA GLY A 148 -21.61 -33.93 -20.79
C GLY A 148 -20.97 -35.00 -19.91
N TYR A 149 -21.16 -34.86 -18.60
CA TYR A 149 -20.75 -35.85 -17.60
C TYR A 149 -21.93 -36.18 -16.69
N GLN A 150 -22.07 -37.46 -16.34
CA GLN A 150 -22.97 -37.92 -15.31
C GLN A 150 -22.17 -38.28 -14.05
N TYR A 151 -22.65 -37.82 -12.90
CA TYR A 151 -22.10 -38.16 -11.59
C TYR A 151 -23.04 -39.13 -10.88
N SER A 152 -22.53 -40.25 -10.39
CA SER A 152 -23.27 -41.25 -9.59
C SER A 152 -22.50 -41.62 -8.33
N GLN A 153 -23.09 -42.46 -7.45
CA GLN A 153 -22.39 -42.99 -6.26
C GLN A 153 -21.17 -43.87 -6.60
N THR A 154 -21.04 -44.32 -7.86
CA THR A 154 -19.94 -45.19 -8.31
C THR A 154 -18.88 -44.45 -9.13
N GLY A 155 -19.02 -43.15 -9.37
CA GLY A 155 -18.00 -42.31 -10.01
C GLY A 155 -18.55 -41.34 -11.07
N VAL A 156 -17.62 -40.76 -11.83
CA VAL A 156 -17.92 -39.85 -12.95
C VAL A 156 -17.85 -40.62 -14.26
N GLN A 157 -18.92 -40.59 -15.06
CA GLN A 157 -18.96 -41.16 -16.40
C GLN A 157 -19.19 -40.08 -17.46
N SER A 158 -18.50 -40.24 -18.59
CA SER A 158 -18.60 -39.39 -19.78
C SER A 158 -19.86 -39.70 -20.58
N LEU A 159 -20.60 -38.69 -21.05
CA LEU A 159 -21.79 -38.86 -21.89
C LEU A 159 -21.51 -38.49 -23.35
N GLU A 160 -21.88 -39.36 -24.27
CA GLU A 160 -21.79 -39.14 -25.71
C GLU A 160 -22.94 -38.25 -26.24
N ARG A 161 -22.70 -37.57 -27.37
CA ARG A 161 -23.67 -36.67 -27.99
C ARG A 161 -24.93 -37.42 -28.45
N GLY A 162 -26.06 -37.12 -27.79
CA GLY A 162 -27.37 -37.70 -28.10
C GLY A 162 -27.89 -38.71 -27.06
N VAL A 163 -27.03 -39.18 -26.15
CA VAL A 163 -27.41 -40.11 -25.07
C VAL A 163 -27.65 -39.31 -23.80
N TRP A 164 -28.92 -38.95 -23.57
CA TRP A 164 -29.34 -38.25 -22.36
C TRP A 164 -30.09 -39.22 -21.44
N PRO A 165 -29.66 -39.39 -20.17
CA PRO A 165 -30.43 -40.16 -19.20
C PRO A 165 -31.82 -39.54 -19.03
N GLN A 166 -32.86 -40.36 -18.89
CA GLN A 166 -34.20 -39.87 -18.51
C GLN A 166 -34.12 -39.32 -17.08
N THR A 167 -33.87 -38.02 -16.94
CA THR A 167 -33.90 -37.35 -15.64
C THR A 167 -35.34 -36.90 -15.36
N ASN A 168 -35.85 -37.17 -14.15
CA ASN A 168 -37.12 -36.63 -13.64
C ASN A 168 -37.03 -35.11 -13.36
N GLY A 169 -36.72 -34.31 -14.39
CA GLY A 169 -36.96 -32.86 -14.40
C GLY A 169 -35.79 -31.93 -14.04
N ARG A 170 -34.51 -32.36 -14.05
CA ARG A 170 -33.37 -31.45 -13.76
C ARG A 170 -32.12 -31.66 -14.62
N ALA A 171 -32.25 -32.03 -15.88
CA ALA A 171 -31.17 -31.90 -16.86
C ALA A 171 -31.25 -30.53 -17.55
N VAL A 172 -30.18 -29.75 -17.50
CA VAL A 172 -30.05 -28.49 -18.26
C VAL A 172 -29.16 -28.76 -19.48
N LYS A 173 -29.74 -28.66 -20.68
CA LYS A 173 -29.01 -28.81 -21.94
C LYS A 173 -28.15 -27.56 -22.18
N ALA A 174 -26.85 -27.73 -22.37
CA ALA A 174 -25.95 -26.64 -22.75
C ALA A 174 -26.29 -26.14 -24.17
N ASN A 175 -26.70 -24.89 -24.29
CA ASN A 175 -27.05 -24.25 -25.55
C ASN A 175 -25.91 -23.37 -26.07
N GLY A 176 -24.76 -23.93 -26.43
CA GLY A 176 -23.73 -23.33 -27.30
C GLY A 176 -23.18 -21.93 -26.97
N LYS A 177 -23.59 -21.27 -25.87
CA LYS A 177 -23.30 -19.87 -25.53
C LYS A 177 -22.72 -19.69 -24.13
N GLY A 178 -22.05 -20.71 -23.58
CA GLY A 178 -21.18 -20.54 -22.41
C GLY A 178 -21.89 -20.29 -21.08
N ARG A 179 -22.77 -21.21 -20.65
CA ARG A 179 -23.14 -21.33 -19.23
C ARG A 179 -23.06 -22.78 -18.78
N VAL A 180 -22.13 -23.04 -17.88
CA VAL A 180 -22.09 -24.25 -17.03
C VAL A 180 -22.82 -23.87 -15.72
N ILE A 181 -23.54 -24.82 -15.11
CA ILE A 181 -23.56 -25.12 -13.67
C ILE A 181 -24.28 -26.47 -13.47
N ALA A 182 -23.77 -27.24 -12.51
CA ALA A 182 -23.98 -28.66 -12.34
C ALA A 182 -24.85 -29.04 -11.10
N VAL A 183 -25.12 -30.35 -11.01
CA VAL A 183 -25.35 -31.22 -9.84
C VAL A 183 -26.71 -31.21 -9.11
N ALA A 184 -27.28 -32.40 -8.94
CA ALA A 184 -28.08 -32.75 -7.77
C ALA A 184 -27.50 -34.01 -7.10
N VAL A 185 -26.90 -33.81 -5.93
CA VAL A 185 -26.73 -34.81 -4.87
C VAL A 185 -28.07 -34.90 -4.14
N ARG A 186 -28.53 -36.11 -3.78
CA ARG A 186 -29.37 -36.35 -2.60
C ARG A 186 -29.38 -37.85 -2.22
N PRO A 187 -29.72 -38.14 -0.95
CA PRO A 187 -28.87 -38.72 0.09
C PRO A 187 -28.59 -40.21 -0.05
#